data_AF-A0A3G1A568-F1
#
_entry.id   AF-A0A3G1A568-F1
#
_cell.length_a   1.000
_cell.length_b   1.000
_cell.length_c   1.000
_cell.angle_alpha   90.00
_cell.angle_beta   90.00
_cell.angle_gamma   90.00
#
_symmetry.space_group_name_H-M   'P 1'
#
loop_
_entity.id
_entity.type
_entity.pdbx_description
1 polymer ?
#
loop_
_entity_poly.entity_id
_entity_poly.type
_entity_poly.pdbx_seq_one_letter_code
_entity_poly.pdbx_strand_id
1 'polypeptide(L)'
;MLGDLELLLLLVFSEAQPSFIFSWLSSNGYTYKATNRLIELAKQDEMNGSREALKTLLYEKIQQLRLNLEIFSKKSETLMEIFTLTLLTAPIMLYSLGIFQPWLLPQITIVLMALNMLILMLYSNLYPRELRVMKLPRKMLPIVLYPALATPVAKTLFPEIPLEKLLLIFLTISIPASILIYRETRQITKELQENLEILVKVSSSPFHVFSHLDPKLLKKDTKTELSKTVRIAVYLLGLWGTEKRGLAELKNIYEEILKTLKEIRARGTISALSNLVSLFLLGFSSSLITQLLSTLASRDMLASLGIIIDPAQLYTWIELYLIYASIVYTFGLALLSLGSPSFYPLWLPLSILTTLAGLISGKKLLGW
;
A
#
# COMPACT_ATOMS: atom_id res chain seq x y z
N MET A 1 7.39 6.55 -16.48
CA MET A 1 6.28 7.22 -17.18
C MET A 1 5.83 8.38 -16.32
N LEU A 2 6.21 9.60 -16.71
CA LEU A 2 5.94 10.83 -15.98
C LEU A 2 4.45 11.20 -16.09
N GLY A 3 3.82 11.56 -14.97
CA GLY A 3 2.45 12.06 -14.93
C GLY A 3 2.39 13.59 -14.96
N ASP A 4 1.19 14.14 -14.79
CA ASP A 4 0.97 15.58 -14.85
C ASP A 4 1.76 16.36 -13.77
N LEU A 5 1.89 15.83 -12.55
CA LEU A 5 2.65 16.49 -11.48
C LEU A 5 4.13 16.56 -11.83
N GLU A 6 4.69 15.45 -12.31
CA GLU A 6 6.09 15.37 -12.71
C GLU A 6 6.39 16.32 -13.88
N LEU A 7 5.49 16.36 -14.86
CA LEU A 7 5.59 17.28 -16.00
C LEU A 7 5.48 18.74 -15.56
N LEU A 8 4.55 19.09 -14.66
CA LEU A 8 4.42 20.47 -14.16
C LEU A 8 5.69 20.93 -13.43
N LEU A 9 6.28 20.07 -12.60
CA LEU A 9 7.55 20.37 -11.95
C LEU A 9 8.66 20.66 -12.97
N LEU A 10 8.73 19.90 -14.06
CA LEU A 10 9.72 20.13 -15.11
C LEU A 10 9.47 21.41 -15.90
N LEU A 11 8.22 21.68 -16.27
CA LEU A 11 7.84 22.81 -17.11
C LEU A 11 7.90 24.16 -16.38
N VAL A 12 7.56 24.18 -15.09
CA VAL A 12 7.56 25.40 -14.27
C VAL A 12 8.99 25.82 -13.89
N PHE A 13 9.83 24.85 -13.53
CA PHE A 13 11.18 25.12 -13.03
C PHE A 13 12.26 25.01 -14.12
N SER A 14 11.88 24.93 -15.39
CA SER A 14 12.81 25.00 -16.50
C SER A 14 12.65 26.32 -17.24
N GLU A 15 13.78 26.97 -17.52
CA GLU A 15 13.82 28.18 -18.35
C GLU A 15 13.60 27.88 -19.85
N ALA A 16 13.71 26.61 -20.27
CA ALA A 16 13.48 26.24 -21.66
C ALA A 16 12.00 26.31 -22.03
N GLN A 17 11.74 26.48 -23.32
CA GLN A 17 10.38 26.45 -23.88
C GLN A 17 9.73 25.08 -23.61
N PRO A 18 8.42 25.03 -23.30
CA PRO A 18 7.72 23.79 -23.01
C PRO A 18 7.80 22.79 -24.17
N SER A 19 7.69 23.26 -25.42
CA SER A 19 7.91 22.47 -26.63
C SER A 19 9.28 21.77 -26.65
N PHE A 20 10.34 22.49 -26.26
CA PHE A 20 11.70 21.95 -26.16
C PHE A 20 11.80 20.90 -25.05
N ILE A 21 11.17 21.11 -23.90
CA ILE A 21 11.20 20.14 -22.80
C ILE A 21 10.51 18.83 -23.23
N PHE A 22 9.36 18.93 -23.92
CA PHE A 22 8.69 17.74 -24.45
C PHE A 22 9.54 17.01 -25.50
N SER A 23 10.17 17.73 -26.42
CA SER A 23 11.05 17.12 -27.43
C SER A 23 12.30 16.49 -26.81
N TRP A 24 12.91 17.16 -25.82
CA TRP A 24 14.05 16.64 -25.06
C TRP A 24 13.69 15.37 -24.30
N LEU A 25 12.51 15.34 -23.66
CA LEU A 25 12.03 14.14 -22.96
C LEU A 25 11.88 12.97 -23.93
N SER A 26 11.22 13.19 -25.08
CA SER A 26 11.03 12.16 -26.10
C SER A 26 12.36 11.66 -26.68
N SER A 27 13.28 12.57 -27.00
CA SER A 27 14.59 12.26 -27.59
C SER A 27 15.50 11.47 -26.65
N ASN A 28 15.33 11.63 -25.33
CA ASN A 28 16.05 10.87 -24.31
C ASN A 28 15.29 9.61 -23.84
N GLY A 29 14.26 9.18 -24.57
CA GLY A 29 13.53 7.94 -24.29
C GLY A 29 12.59 8.01 -23.07
N TYR A 30 12.24 9.21 -22.60
CA TYR A 30 11.28 9.36 -21.50
C TYR A 30 9.84 9.27 -22.01
N THR A 31 9.07 8.38 -21.41
CA THR A 31 7.62 8.29 -21.63
C THR A 31 6.87 9.19 -20.64
N TYR A 32 5.89 9.93 -21.13
CA TYR A 32 5.06 10.81 -20.31
C TYR A 32 3.59 10.77 -20.76
N LYS A 33 2.68 11.14 -19.85
CA LYS A 33 1.25 11.29 -20.14
C LYS A 33 0.78 12.63 -19.60
N ALA A 34 0.68 13.59 -20.51
CA ALA A 34 0.13 14.91 -20.27
C ALA A 34 -1.37 14.92 -20.56
N THR A 35 -2.15 15.56 -19.70
CA THR A 35 -3.53 15.92 -20.03
C THR A 35 -3.59 17.01 -21.10
N ASN A 36 -4.67 17.03 -21.90
CA ASN A 36 -4.85 18.06 -22.95
C ASN A 36 -4.79 19.48 -22.36
N ARG A 37 -5.37 19.68 -21.17
CA ARG A 37 -5.29 20.95 -20.42
C ARG A 37 -3.84 21.38 -20.16
N LEU A 38 -2.96 20.46 -19.76
CA LEU A 38 -1.55 20.77 -19.52
C LEU A 38 -0.82 21.15 -20.81
N ILE A 39 -1.12 20.47 -21.92
CA ILE A 39 -0.53 20.77 -23.24
C ILE A 39 -0.99 22.14 -23.75
N GLU A 40 -2.27 22.46 -23.61
CA GLU A 40 -2.83 23.75 -24.01
C GLU A 40 -2.24 24.91 -23.21
N LEU A 41 -2.18 24.77 -21.88
CA LEU A 41 -1.57 25.78 -21.02
C LEU A 41 -0.08 25.95 -21.29
N ALA A 42 0.65 24.86 -21.56
CA ALA A 42 2.06 24.92 -21.95
C ALA A 42 2.26 25.71 -23.25
N LYS A 43 1.39 25.50 -24.26
CA LYS A 43 1.43 26.27 -25.52
C LYS A 43 1.11 27.74 -25.29
N GLN A 44 0.10 28.04 -24.47
CA GLN A 44 -0.29 29.42 -24.15
C GLN A 44 0.85 30.17 -23.44
N ASP A 45 1.45 29.55 -22.42
CA ASP A 45 2.59 30.12 -21.69
C ASP A 45 3.81 30.31 -22.61
N GLU A 46 4.05 29.39 -23.55
CA GLU A 46 5.09 29.53 -24.57
C GLU A 46 4.83 30.71 -25.52
N MET A 47 3.60 30.88 -26.01
CA MET A 47 3.21 31.99 -26.88
C MET A 47 3.26 33.35 -26.16
N ASN A 48 2.90 33.37 -24.87
CA ASN A 48 2.85 34.59 -24.06
C ASN A 48 4.20 34.95 -23.43
N GLY A 49 5.21 34.09 -23.52
CA GLY A 49 6.50 34.28 -22.85
C GLY A 49 6.39 34.29 -21.32
N SER A 50 5.34 33.72 -20.75
CA SER A 50 5.07 33.65 -19.31
C SER A 50 5.10 32.21 -18.81
N ARG A 51 5.16 32.04 -17.49
CA ARG A 51 5.00 30.75 -16.79
C ARG A 51 3.88 30.78 -15.76
N GLU A 52 3.08 31.85 -15.75
CA GLU A 52 2.06 32.05 -14.72
C GLU A 52 0.95 30.99 -14.78
N ALA A 53 0.52 30.56 -15.97
CA ALA A 53 -0.56 29.59 -16.06
C ALA A 53 -0.10 28.20 -15.58
N LEU A 54 1.11 27.78 -15.96
CA LEU A 54 1.74 26.57 -15.47
C LEU A 54 2.01 26.64 -13.95
N LYS A 55 2.49 27.78 -13.43
CA LYS A 55 2.67 27.99 -11.98
C LYS A 55 1.34 27.87 -11.24
N THR A 56 0.30 28.53 -11.72
CA THR A 56 -1.04 28.48 -11.13
C THR A 56 -1.55 27.05 -11.09
N LEU A 57 -1.42 26.31 -12.20
CA LEU A 57 -1.82 24.90 -12.25
C LEU A 57 -1.00 24.01 -11.30
N LEU A 58 0.30 24.28 -11.15
CA LEU A 58 1.16 23.57 -10.19
C LEU A 58 0.70 23.84 -8.75
N TYR A 59 0.43 25.09 -8.38
CA TYR A 59 -0.07 25.45 -7.06
C TYR A 59 -1.47 24.86 -6.78
N GLU A 60 -2.37 24.88 -7.76
CA GLU A 60 -3.66 24.19 -7.69
C GLU A 60 -3.47 22.68 -7.44
N LYS A 61 -2.56 22.03 -8.17
CA LYS A 61 -2.25 20.60 -8.00
C LYS A 61 -1.67 20.31 -6.61
N ILE A 62 -0.78 21.15 -6.10
CA ILE A 62 -0.21 20.99 -4.75
C ILE A 62 -1.31 21.16 -3.69
N GLN A 63 -2.18 22.16 -3.82
CA GLN A 63 -3.32 22.34 -2.91
C GLN A 63 -4.30 21.18 -2.99
N GLN A 64 -4.60 20.67 -4.19
CA GLN A 64 -5.41 19.47 -4.36
C GLN A 64 -4.77 18.24 -3.72
N LEU A 65 -3.45 18.08 -3.82
CA LEU A 65 -2.74 17.01 -3.12
C LEU A 65 -2.93 17.14 -1.61
N ARG A 66 -2.75 18.34 -1.03
CA ARG A 66 -2.98 18.59 0.41
C ARG A 66 -4.41 18.24 0.83
N LEU A 67 -5.41 18.68 0.06
CA LEU A 67 -6.81 18.37 0.33
C LEU A 67 -7.10 16.86 0.21
N ASN A 68 -6.60 16.21 -0.84
CA ASN A 68 -6.74 14.77 -1.03
C ASN A 68 -6.08 13.98 0.11
N LEU A 69 -4.99 14.49 0.66
CA LEU A 69 -4.29 13.92 1.80
C LEU A 69 -5.08 14.04 3.10
N GLU A 70 -5.66 15.20 3.36
CA GLU A 70 -6.53 15.42 4.51
C GLU A 70 -7.80 14.55 4.42
N ILE A 71 -8.41 14.49 3.24
CA ILE A 71 -9.54 13.62 2.94
C ILE A 71 -9.15 12.15 3.10
N PHE A 72 -7.97 11.75 2.62
CA PHE A 72 -7.45 10.40 2.79
C PHE A 72 -7.27 10.07 4.26
N SER A 73 -6.66 10.96 5.06
CA SER A 73 -6.48 10.77 6.50
C SER A 73 -7.82 10.52 7.18
N LYS A 74 -8.80 11.41 6.97
CA LYS A 74 -10.14 11.30 7.58
C LYS A 74 -10.87 10.03 7.15
N LYS A 75 -10.86 9.71 5.84
CA LYS A 75 -11.52 8.50 5.33
C LYS A 75 -10.80 7.22 5.74
N SER A 76 -9.48 7.27 5.91
CA SER A 76 -8.68 6.10 6.28
C SER A 76 -9.01 5.61 7.68
N GLU A 77 -9.34 6.51 8.61
CA GLU A 77 -9.78 6.18 9.96
C GLU A 77 -11.16 5.50 9.95
N THR A 78 -12.16 6.11 9.29
CA THR A 78 -13.51 5.52 9.20
C THR A 78 -13.51 4.16 8.50
N LEU A 79 -12.79 4.05 7.38
CA LEU A 79 -12.70 2.79 6.67
C LEU A 79 -11.93 1.74 7.50
N MET A 80 -11.06 2.15 8.43
CA MET A 80 -10.33 1.23 9.29
C MET A 80 -11.27 0.63 10.31
N GLU A 81 -12.12 1.45 10.90
CA GLU A 81 -13.17 0.99 11.81
C GLU A 81 -14.10 -0.01 11.12
N ILE A 82 -14.54 0.31 9.89
CA ILE A 82 -15.36 -0.60 9.07
C ILE A 82 -14.60 -1.89 8.80
N PHE A 83 -13.31 -1.81 8.44
CA PHE A 83 -12.47 -2.97 8.18
C PHE A 83 -12.31 -3.84 9.43
N THR A 84 -12.11 -3.25 10.60
CA THR A 84 -12.04 -3.98 11.88
C THR A 84 -13.38 -4.63 12.25
N LEU A 85 -14.50 -3.92 12.10
CA LEU A 85 -15.84 -4.45 12.39
C LEU A 85 -16.19 -5.64 11.49
N THR A 86 -15.96 -5.48 10.18
CA THR A 86 -16.26 -6.52 9.18
C THR A 86 -15.34 -7.71 9.26
N LEU A 87 -14.12 -7.55 9.78
CA LEU A 87 -13.09 -8.60 9.76
C LEU A 87 -12.89 -9.28 11.13
N LEU A 88 -13.38 -8.68 12.22
CA LEU A 88 -13.34 -9.26 13.56
C LEU A 88 -14.73 -9.51 14.14
N THR A 89 -15.56 -8.46 14.26
CA THR A 89 -16.85 -8.56 14.95
C THR A 89 -17.85 -9.42 14.19
N ALA A 90 -17.99 -9.16 12.89
CA ALA A 90 -18.91 -9.89 12.04
C ALA A 90 -18.60 -11.39 11.99
N PRO A 91 -17.38 -11.87 11.69
CA PRO A 91 -17.11 -13.31 11.67
C PRO A 91 -17.32 -14.00 13.03
N ILE A 92 -17.05 -13.34 14.16
CA ILE A 92 -17.37 -13.90 15.48
C ILE A 92 -18.88 -14.06 15.66
N MET A 93 -19.68 -13.08 15.25
CA MET A 93 -21.15 -13.19 15.22
C MET A 93 -21.63 -14.26 14.24
N LEU A 94 -20.93 -14.45 13.12
CA LEU A 94 -21.27 -15.51 12.16
C LEU A 94 -20.99 -16.89 12.71
N TYR A 95 -19.91 -17.06 13.45
CA TYR A 95 -19.60 -18.33 14.07
C TYR A 95 -20.64 -18.72 15.12
N SER A 96 -21.20 -17.77 15.87
CA SER A 96 -22.31 -18.07 16.79
C SER A 96 -23.60 -18.43 16.05
N LEU A 97 -23.91 -17.78 14.92
CA LEU A 97 -25.04 -18.17 14.05
C LEU A 97 -24.82 -19.54 13.40
N GLY A 98 -23.59 -19.86 13.00
CA GLY A 98 -23.22 -21.12 12.36
C GLY A 98 -23.43 -22.35 13.24
N ILE A 99 -23.47 -22.19 14.56
CA ILE A 99 -23.84 -23.25 15.51
C ILE A 99 -25.31 -23.65 15.33
N PHE A 100 -26.20 -22.68 15.07
CA PHE A 100 -27.64 -22.91 14.97
C PHE A 100 -28.14 -23.10 13.53
N GLN A 101 -27.44 -22.53 12.54
CA GLN A 101 -27.81 -22.60 11.11
C GLN A 101 -26.55 -22.90 10.25
N PRO A 102 -26.02 -24.13 10.31
CA PRO A 102 -24.75 -24.49 9.68
C PRO A 102 -24.75 -24.34 8.15
N TRP A 103 -25.91 -24.50 7.49
CA TRP A 103 -26.03 -24.35 6.03
C TRP A 103 -25.83 -22.92 5.52
N LEU A 104 -26.05 -21.90 6.38
CA LEU A 104 -25.86 -20.50 6.01
C LEU A 104 -24.40 -20.04 6.11
N LEU A 105 -23.57 -20.74 6.91
CA LEU A 105 -22.20 -20.33 7.19
C LEU A 105 -21.38 -20.14 5.89
N PRO A 106 -21.34 -21.10 4.93
CA PRO A 106 -20.60 -20.92 3.68
C PRO A 106 -20.99 -19.66 2.91
N GLN A 107 -22.30 -19.44 2.78
CA GLN A 107 -22.86 -18.34 2.00
C GLN A 107 -22.49 -16.99 2.62
N ILE A 108 -22.66 -16.86 3.93
CA ILE A 108 -22.37 -15.59 4.61
C ILE A 108 -20.85 -15.36 4.68
N THR A 109 -20.05 -16.41 4.89
CA THR A 109 -18.58 -16.31 4.81
C THR A 109 -18.13 -15.78 3.45
N ILE A 110 -18.69 -16.29 2.34
CA ILE A 110 -18.39 -15.79 0.98
C ILE A 110 -18.81 -14.32 0.82
N VAL A 111 -20.01 -13.94 1.27
CA VAL A 111 -20.48 -12.55 1.21
C VAL A 111 -19.54 -11.62 1.98
N LEU A 112 -19.10 -12.04 3.16
CA LEU A 112 -18.22 -11.27 4.00
C LEU A 112 -16.80 -11.17 3.42
N MET A 113 -16.32 -12.24 2.79
CA MET A 113 -15.10 -12.18 1.97
C MET A 113 -15.26 -11.15 0.86
N ALA A 114 -16.31 -11.24 0.03
CA ALA A 114 -16.55 -10.30 -1.07
C ALA A 114 -16.63 -8.84 -0.59
N LEU A 115 -17.32 -8.58 0.52
CA LEU A 115 -17.41 -7.26 1.13
C LEU A 115 -16.03 -6.71 1.52
N ASN A 116 -15.19 -7.54 2.16
CA ASN A 116 -13.83 -7.15 2.54
C ASN A 116 -12.94 -6.84 1.32
N MET A 117 -13.07 -7.59 0.20
CA MET A 117 -12.39 -7.23 -1.05
C MET A 117 -12.87 -5.89 -1.62
N LEU A 118 -14.19 -5.64 -1.56
CA LEU A 118 -14.77 -4.40 -2.07
C LEU A 118 -14.29 -3.19 -1.27
N ILE A 119 -14.25 -3.30 0.07
CA ILE A 119 -13.68 -2.26 0.95
C ILE A 119 -12.22 -1.99 0.57
N LEU A 120 -11.44 -3.05 0.32
CA LEU A 120 -10.03 -2.93 -0.06
C LEU A 120 -9.84 -2.24 -1.43
N MET A 121 -10.73 -2.52 -2.39
CA MET A 121 -10.74 -1.83 -3.68
C MET A 121 -11.08 -0.34 -3.54
N LEU A 122 -12.06 0.00 -2.69
CA LEU A 122 -12.40 1.39 -2.38
C LEU A 122 -11.22 2.13 -1.76
N TYR A 123 -10.52 1.49 -0.82
CA TYR A 123 -9.28 2.00 -0.23
C TYR A 123 -8.20 2.29 -1.26
N SER A 124 -7.98 1.35 -2.18
CA SER A 124 -6.98 1.53 -3.25
C SER A 124 -7.31 2.72 -4.14
N ASN A 125 -8.59 3.04 -4.36
CA ASN A 125 -9.00 4.18 -5.17
C ASN A 125 -8.86 5.53 -4.45
N LEU A 126 -8.89 5.55 -3.11
CA LEU A 126 -8.74 6.76 -2.31
C LEU A 126 -7.29 7.20 -2.13
N TYR A 127 -6.32 6.28 -2.20
CA TYR A 127 -4.90 6.64 -2.05
C TYR A 127 -4.43 7.51 -3.23
N PRO A 128 -3.92 8.74 -2.98
CA PRO A 128 -3.50 9.68 -4.03
C PRO A 128 -2.52 9.01 -5.00
N ARG A 129 -2.86 9.03 -6.29
CA ARG A 129 -2.10 8.28 -7.32
C ARG A 129 -0.69 8.84 -7.48
N GLU A 130 -0.56 10.14 -7.30
CA GLU A 130 0.67 10.92 -7.37
C GLU A 130 1.64 10.54 -6.24
N LEU A 131 1.12 10.03 -5.12
CA LEU A 131 1.90 9.56 -3.97
C LEU A 131 2.10 8.05 -3.96
N ARG A 132 1.67 7.33 -5.00
CA ARG A 132 2.08 5.94 -5.26
C ARG A 132 3.49 5.95 -5.82
N VAL A 133 4.41 6.45 -4.99
CA VAL A 133 5.83 6.63 -5.31
C VAL A 133 6.52 5.27 -5.55
N MET A 134 5.88 4.19 -5.12
CA MET A 134 6.44 2.85 -5.17
C MET A 134 5.65 1.95 -6.12
N LYS A 135 6.27 1.59 -7.25
CA LYS A 135 5.78 0.51 -8.12
C LYS A 135 6.73 -0.66 -8.01
N LEU A 136 6.19 -1.80 -7.62
CA LEU A 136 6.98 -3.02 -7.60
C LEU A 136 7.31 -3.45 -9.05
N PRO A 137 8.52 -3.96 -9.33
CA PRO A 137 8.82 -4.51 -10.64
C PRO A 137 7.84 -5.63 -10.99
N ARG A 138 7.25 -5.59 -12.19
CA ARG A 138 6.29 -6.63 -12.66
C ARG A 138 6.85 -8.05 -12.58
N LYS A 139 8.18 -8.21 -12.67
CA LYS A 139 8.87 -9.50 -12.54
C LYS A 139 8.79 -10.10 -11.14
N MET A 140 8.59 -9.28 -10.11
CA MET A 140 8.46 -9.74 -8.72
C MET A 140 7.02 -10.11 -8.36
N LEU A 141 6.05 -9.71 -9.18
CA LEU A 141 4.61 -9.90 -8.95
C LEU A 141 4.22 -11.39 -8.73
N PRO A 142 4.75 -12.38 -9.48
CA PRO A 142 4.44 -13.79 -9.25
C PRO A 142 4.95 -14.30 -7.89
N ILE A 143 6.20 -13.97 -7.54
CA ILE A 143 6.82 -14.34 -6.26
C ILE A 143 6.05 -13.70 -5.10
N VAL A 144 5.58 -12.47 -5.34
CA VAL A 144 4.83 -11.69 -4.37
C VAL A 144 3.41 -12.23 -4.20
N LEU A 145 2.69 -12.63 -5.25
CA LEU A 145 1.30 -13.12 -5.15
C LEU A 145 1.17 -14.62 -4.86
N TYR A 146 2.20 -15.42 -5.17
CA TYR A 146 2.18 -16.87 -4.97
C TYR A 146 1.71 -17.26 -3.57
N PRO A 147 2.20 -16.64 -2.48
CA PRO A 147 1.75 -16.98 -1.15
C PRO A 147 0.22 -16.74 -0.98
N ALA A 148 -0.31 -15.58 -1.36
CA ALA A 148 -1.74 -15.28 -1.20
C ALA A 148 -2.66 -16.21 -2.02
N LEU A 149 -2.19 -16.77 -3.13
CA LEU A 149 -2.98 -17.65 -3.99
C LEU A 149 -2.83 -19.12 -3.61
N ALA A 150 -1.63 -19.55 -3.25
CA ALA A 150 -1.34 -20.95 -2.96
C ALA A 150 -1.96 -21.42 -1.64
N THR A 151 -2.00 -20.56 -0.61
CA THR A 151 -2.44 -20.97 0.74
C THR A 151 -3.93 -21.33 0.83
N PRO A 152 -4.88 -20.54 0.28
CA PRO A 152 -6.28 -20.93 0.25
C PRO A 152 -6.50 -22.21 -0.58
N VAL A 153 -5.84 -22.31 -1.74
CA VAL A 153 -5.94 -23.48 -2.65
C VAL A 153 -5.38 -24.75 -2.00
N ALA A 154 -4.25 -24.64 -1.29
CA ALA A 154 -3.68 -25.78 -0.57
C ALA A 154 -4.62 -26.27 0.54
N LYS A 155 -5.30 -25.37 1.25
CA LYS A 155 -6.26 -25.78 2.28
C LYS A 155 -7.53 -26.42 1.69
N THR A 156 -8.00 -25.96 0.54
CA THR A 156 -9.16 -26.59 -0.12
C THR A 156 -8.83 -27.95 -0.74
N LEU A 157 -7.62 -28.14 -1.29
CA LEU A 157 -7.19 -29.41 -1.87
C LEU A 157 -6.75 -30.44 -0.81
N PHE A 158 -6.22 -29.98 0.32
CA PHE A 158 -5.71 -30.82 1.40
C PHE A 158 -6.34 -30.41 2.74
N PRO A 159 -7.65 -30.65 2.94
CA PRO A 159 -8.37 -30.19 4.13
C PRO A 159 -7.83 -30.81 5.42
N GLU A 160 -7.23 -32.00 5.35
CA GLU A 160 -6.66 -32.73 6.50
C GLU A 160 -5.40 -32.09 7.09
N ILE A 161 -4.74 -31.17 6.36
CA ILE A 161 -3.56 -30.48 6.89
C ILE A 161 -4.03 -29.51 7.99
N PRO A 162 -3.50 -29.63 9.24
CA PRO A 162 -3.80 -28.69 10.31
C PRO A 162 -3.45 -27.26 9.91
N LEU A 163 -4.33 -26.31 10.24
CA LEU A 163 -4.15 -24.90 9.89
C LEU A 163 -2.79 -24.36 10.36
N GLU A 164 -2.30 -24.77 11.52
CA GLU A 164 -1.01 -24.30 12.04
C GLU A 164 0.16 -24.73 11.16
N LYS A 165 0.16 -25.99 10.69
CA LYS A 165 1.22 -26.49 9.81
C LYS A 165 1.19 -25.76 8.47
N LEU A 166 0.00 -25.51 7.93
CA LEU A 166 -0.18 -24.75 6.69
C LEU A 166 0.33 -23.30 6.85
N LEU A 167 -0.03 -22.62 7.94
CA LEU A 167 0.42 -21.27 8.26
C LEU A 167 1.94 -21.20 8.51
N LEU A 168 2.55 -22.23 9.12
CA LEU A 168 4.01 -22.30 9.28
C LEU A 168 4.75 -22.45 7.94
N ILE A 169 4.25 -23.29 7.03
CA ILE A 169 4.79 -23.42 5.67
C ILE A 169 4.65 -22.08 4.93
N PHE A 170 3.52 -21.42 5.11
CA PHE A 170 3.27 -20.12 4.51
C PHE A 170 4.20 -19.03 5.03
N LEU A 171 4.47 -19.05 6.34
CA LEU A 171 5.43 -18.16 6.98
C LEU A 171 6.82 -18.33 6.36
N THR A 172 7.32 -19.55 6.23
CA THR A 172 8.67 -19.81 5.69
C THR A 172 8.81 -19.36 4.24
N ILE A 173 7.78 -19.58 3.40
CA ILE A 173 7.76 -19.15 2.00
C ILE A 173 7.68 -17.62 1.88
N SER A 174 7.06 -16.94 2.83
CA SER A 174 6.85 -15.48 2.77
C SER A 174 8.05 -14.63 3.19
N ILE A 175 8.94 -15.17 4.04
CA ILE A 175 10.10 -14.42 4.57
C ILE A 175 11.03 -13.88 3.46
N PRO A 176 11.45 -14.68 2.46
CA PRO A 176 12.30 -14.16 1.39
C PRO A 176 11.65 -12.99 0.62
N ALA A 177 10.35 -13.10 0.33
CA ALA A 177 9.60 -12.03 -0.32
C ALA A 177 9.57 -10.76 0.56
N SER A 178 9.31 -10.90 1.86
CA SER A 178 9.32 -9.78 2.82
C SER A 178 10.68 -9.06 2.85
N ILE A 179 11.80 -9.81 2.91
CA ILE A 179 13.15 -9.26 2.93
C ILE A 179 13.45 -8.47 1.64
N LEU A 180 13.06 -8.99 0.48
CA LEU A 180 13.23 -8.32 -0.80
C LEU A 180 12.45 -6.99 -0.83
N ILE A 181 11.18 -7.00 -0.42
CA ILE A 181 10.33 -5.81 -0.37
C ILE A 181 10.85 -4.78 0.64
N TYR A 182 11.36 -5.23 1.79
CA TYR A 182 11.98 -4.35 2.78
C TYR A 182 13.21 -3.63 2.21
N ARG A 183 14.10 -4.35 1.51
CA ARG A 183 15.27 -3.77 0.84
C ARG A 183 14.87 -2.73 -0.21
N GLU A 184 13.86 -3.04 -1.02
CA GLU A 184 13.30 -2.11 -2.01
C GLU A 184 12.77 -0.83 -1.35
N THR A 185 11.98 -0.97 -0.29
CA THR A 185 11.39 0.17 0.44
C THR A 185 12.47 1.05 1.09
N ARG A 186 13.52 0.43 1.63
CA ARG A 186 14.67 1.14 2.21
C ARG A 186 15.45 1.93 1.16
N GLN A 187 15.70 1.33 -0.01
CA GLN A 187 16.38 2.01 -1.11
C GLN A 187 15.58 3.18 -1.64
N ILE A 188 14.26 3.03 -1.82
CA ILE A 188 13.38 4.13 -2.22
C ILE A 188 13.44 5.28 -1.20
N THR A 189 13.37 4.96 0.09
CA THR A 189 13.42 5.98 1.15
C THR A 189 14.76 6.71 1.17
N LYS A 190 15.86 5.98 0.97
CA LYS A 190 17.20 6.56 0.83
C LYS A 190 17.28 7.48 -0.39
N GLU A 191 16.80 7.05 -1.54
CA GLU A 191 16.81 7.82 -2.78
C GLU A 191 16.01 9.14 -2.63
N LEU A 192 14.86 9.08 -1.95
CA LEU A 192 14.06 10.27 -1.67
C LEU A 192 14.80 11.27 -0.76
N GLN A 193 15.53 10.78 0.24
CA GLN A 193 16.36 11.61 1.12
C GLN A 193 17.58 12.19 0.37
N GLU A 194 18.24 11.39 -0.45
CA GLU A 194 19.35 11.82 -1.30
C GLU A 194 18.94 13.01 -2.20
N ASN A 195 17.73 13.00 -2.77
CA ASN A 195 17.26 14.13 -3.57
C ASN A 195 17.05 15.39 -2.72
N LEU A 196 16.60 15.26 -1.48
CA LEU A 196 16.46 16.42 -0.58
C LEU A 196 17.83 17.00 -0.27
N GLU A 197 18.82 16.15 0.01
CA GLU A 197 20.21 16.58 0.23
C GLU A 197 20.79 17.30 -1.00
N ILE A 198 20.53 16.77 -2.20
CA ILE A 198 20.90 17.41 -3.47
C ILE A 198 20.25 18.80 -3.55
N LEU A 199 18.93 18.90 -3.34
CA LEU A 199 18.21 20.17 -3.41
C LEU A 199 18.71 21.18 -2.37
N VAL A 200 18.96 20.75 -1.14
CA VAL A 200 19.56 21.59 -0.09
C VAL A 200 20.91 22.12 -0.54
N LYS A 201 21.83 21.23 -0.95
CA LYS A 201 23.18 21.59 -1.38
C LYS A 201 23.19 22.56 -2.56
N VAL A 202 22.31 22.35 -3.54
CA VAL A 202 22.22 23.19 -4.74
C VAL A 202 21.56 24.53 -4.41
N SER A 203 20.52 24.55 -3.58
CA SER A 203 19.83 25.79 -3.18
C SER A 203 20.69 26.71 -2.31
N SER A 204 21.61 26.15 -1.50
CA SER A 204 22.49 26.90 -0.61
C SER A 204 23.80 27.35 -1.26
N SER A 205 24.15 26.82 -2.44
CA SER A 205 25.43 27.15 -3.08
C SER A 205 25.37 28.53 -3.75
N PRO A 206 26.40 29.38 -3.56
CA PRO A 206 26.50 30.63 -4.30
C PRO A 206 26.94 30.41 -5.75
N PHE A 207 27.42 29.22 -6.10
CA PHE A 207 27.96 28.88 -7.42
C PHE A 207 26.99 28.02 -8.24
N HIS A 208 27.31 27.90 -9.53
CA HIS A 208 26.57 27.07 -10.49
C HIS A 208 26.36 25.62 -10.02
N VAL A 209 25.23 24.99 -10.36
CA VAL A 209 24.85 23.63 -9.91
C VAL A 209 25.97 22.60 -10.16
N PHE A 210 26.54 22.63 -11.36
CA PHE A 210 27.55 21.63 -11.79
C PHE A 210 28.95 21.80 -11.18
N SER A 211 29.23 22.89 -10.46
CA SER A 211 30.50 22.98 -9.72
C SER A 211 30.48 22.16 -8.42
N HIS A 212 29.28 21.76 -7.95
CA HIS A 212 29.09 21.06 -6.68
C HIS A 212 28.51 19.66 -6.84
N LEU A 213 28.01 19.33 -8.03
CA LEU A 213 27.31 18.09 -8.34
C LEU A 213 27.75 17.60 -9.71
N ASP A 214 28.23 16.36 -9.76
CA ASP A 214 28.51 15.67 -11.02
C ASP A 214 27.19 15.47 -11.79
N PRO A 215 27.08 15.98 -13.03
CA PRO A 215 25.92 15.77 -13.89
C PRO A 215 25.52 14.30 -14.04
N LYS A 216 26.47 13.37 -13.92
CA LYS A 216 26.21 11.92 -13.99
C LYS A 216 25.32 11.42 -12.85
N LEU A 217 25.39 12.04 -11.67
CA LEU A 217 24.56 11.68 -10.51
C LEU A 217 23.08 12.01 -10.74
N LEU A 218 22.81 13.08 -11.51
CA LEU A 218 21.46 13.52 -11.86
C LEU A 218 20.83 12.66 -12.96
N LYS A 219 21.64 11.97 -13.77
CA LYS A 219 21.18 11.05 -14.83
C LYS A 219 21.14 9.58 -14.39
N LYS A 220 21.46 9.29 -13.13
CA LYS A 220 21.41 7.92 -12.60
C LYS A 220 19.98 7.38 -12.62
N ASP A 221 19.84 6.09 -12.93
CA ASP A 221 18.55 5.40 -12.81
C ASP A 221 17.98 5.51 -11.40
N THR A 222 16.72 5.92 -11.33
CA THR A 222 15.94 6.12 -10.10
C THR A 222 14.80 5.13 -10.01
N LYS A 223 14.48 4.67 -8.81
CA LYS A 223 13.36 3.74 -8.57
C LYS A 223 12.01 4.42 -8.58
N THR A 224 11.98 5.74 -8.39
CA THR A 224 10.73 6.51 -8.35
C THR A 224 10.71 7.57 -9.44
N GLU A 225 9.52 7.82 -9.99
CA GLU A 225 9.32 8.86 -11.01
C GLU A 225 9.50 10.26 -10.39
N LEU A 226 9.12 10.44 -9.11
CA LEU A 226 9.35 11.69 -8.38
C LEU A 226 10.85 12.01 -8.26
N SER A 227 11.66 11.05 -7.84
CA SER A 227 13.12 11.22 -7.80
C SER A 227 13.70 11.56 -9.15
N LYS A 228 13.24 10.84 -10.19
CA LYS A 228 13.65 11.08 -11.57
C LYS A 228 13.39 12.52 -11.98
N THR A 229 12.17 12.99 -11.70
CA THR A 229 11.71 14.33 -12.03
C THR A 229 12.53 15.39 -11.32
N VAL A 230 12.75 15.23 -10.02
CA VAL A 230 13.57 16.18 -9.24
C VAL A 230 14.99 16.26 -9.80
N ARG A 231 15.62 15.12 -10.09
CA ARG A 231 16.98 15.10 -10.64
C ARG A 231 17.07 15.71 -12.04
N ILE A 232 16.08 15.44 -12.90
CA ILE A 232 15.98 16.08 -14.22
C ILE A 232 15.76 17.58 -14.05
N ALA A 233 14.85 18.03 -13.18
CA ALA A 233 14.59 19.45 -12.93
C ALA A 233 15.87 20.18 -12.47
N VAL A 234 16.61 19.60 -11.53
CA VAL A 234 17.92 20.15 -11.09
C VAL A 234 18.94 20.16 -12.23
N TYR A 235 18.98 19.13 -13.07
CA TYR A 235 19.87 19.08 -14.23
C TYR A 235 19.54 20.16 -15.26
N LEU A 236 18.26 20.35 -15.56
CA LEU A 236 17.76 21.36 -16.50
C LEU A 236 18.02 22.78 -15.98
N LEU A 237 17.76 23.05 -14.70
CA LEU A 237 18.13 24.31 -14.04
C LEU A 237 19.64 24.57 -14.11
N GLY A 238 20.45 23.52 -13.94
CA GLY A 238 21.89 23.60 -14.12
C GLY A 238 22.33 23.87 -15.56
N LEU A 239 21.55 23.52 -16.59
CA LEU A 239 21.94 23.77 -17.98
C LEU A 239 21.66 25.20 -18.43
N TRP A 240 20.57 25.80 -17.95
CA TRP A 240 20.10 27.10 -18.46
C TRP A 240 20.45 28.30 -17.59
N GLY A 241 20.83 28.07 -16.34
CA GLY A 241 21.20 29.15 -15.42
C GLY A 241 20.42 29.04 -14.13
N THR A 242 21.07 29.38 -13.01
CA THR A 242 20.50 29.24 -11.68
C THR A 242 19.64 30.43 -11.29
N GLU A 243 18.32 30.33 -11.44
CA GLU A 243 17.42 31.08 -10.59
C GLU A 243 17.39 30.45 -9.19
N LYS A 244 18.14 31.02 -8.24
CA LYS A 244 18.14 30.59 -6.82
C LYS A 244 16.73 30.48 -6.24
N ARG A 245 15.82 31.34 -6.70
CA ARG A 245 14.40 31.32 -6.32
C ARG A 245 13.70 30.04 -6.78
N GLY A 246 13.87 29.62 -8.02
CA GLY A 246 13.29 28.38 -8.54
C GLY A 246 13.80 27.13 -7.82
N LEU A 247 15.10 27.09 -7.50
CA LEU A 247 15.69 25.99 -6.71
C LEU A 247 15.14 25.94 -5.27
N ALA A 248 15.00 27.08 -4.62
CA ALA A 248 14.44 27.17 -3.27
C ALA A 248 12.95 26.79 -3.25
N GLU A 249 12.19 27.22 -4.25
CA GLU A 249 10.78 26.88 -4.41
C GLU A 249 10.59 25.37 -4.67
N LEU A 250 11.37 24.78 -5.58
CA LEU A 250 11.40 23.34 -5.83
C LEU A 250 11.75 22.55 -4.56
N LYS A 251 12.75 23.01 -3.79
CA LYS A 251 13.12 22.42 -2.51
C LYS A 251 11.93 22.44 -1.54
N ASN A 252 11.27 23.57 -1.35
CA ASN A 252 10.17 23.71 -0.40
C ASN A 252 9.00 22.77 -0.76
N ILE A 253 8.63 22.70 -2.05
CA ILE A 253 7.59 21.80 -2.54
C ILE A 253 7.98 20.34 -2.30
N TYR A 254 9.22 19.97 -2.60
CA TYR A 254 9.69 18.60 -2.40
C TYR A 254 9.74 18.20 -0.92
N GLU A 255 10.21 19.10 -0.06
CA GLU A 255 10.25 18.89 1.39
C GLU A 255 8.86 18.65 1.97
N GLU A 256 7.88 19.42 1.49
CA GLU A 256 6.49 19.23 1.86
C GLU A 256 5.93 17.86 1.44
N ILE A 257 6.16 17.46 0.18
CA ILE A 257 5.76 16.13 -0.32
C ILE A 257 6.39 15.02 0.55
N LEU A 258 7.67 15.16 0.91
CA LEU A 258 8.35 14.19 1.77
C LEU A 258 7.78 14.15 3.18
N LYS A 259 7.48 15.31 3.78
CA LYS A 259 6.86 15.38 5.11
C LYS A 259 5.53 14.63 5.11
N THR A 260 4.69 14.87 4.11
CA THR A 260 3.41 14.19 4.04
C THR A 260 3.56 12.69 3.80
N LEU A 261 4.47 12.25 2.93
CA LEU A 261 4.75 10.83 2.74
C LEU A 261 5.18 10.13 4.04
N LYS A 262 5.97 10.82 4.89
CA LYS A 262 6.37 10.29 6.20
C LYS A 262 5.18 10.20 7.15
N GLU A 263 4.31 11.20 7.19
CA GLU A 263 3.11 11.21 8.04
C GLU A 263 2.13 10.10 7.67
N ILE A 264 1.85 9.90 6.37
CA ILE A 264 1.01 8.80 5.88
C ILE A 264 1.59 7.45 6.29
N ARG A 265 2.91 7.26 6.07
CA ARG A 265 3.58 6.00 6.43
C ARG A 265 3.50 5.76 7.93
N ALA A 266 3.78 6.76 8.76
CA ALA A 266 3.73 6.64 10.21
C ALA A 266 2.32 6.23 10.67
N ARG A 267 1.28 6.92 10.19
CA ARG A 267 -0.12 6.56 10.48
C ARG A 267 -0.43 5.14 10.00
N GLY A 268 -0.10 4.81 8.76
CA GLY A 268 -0.30 3.47 8.20
C GLY A 268 0.42 2.37 9.00
N THR A 269 1.61 2.65 9.55
CA THR A 269 2.32 1.71 10.42
C THR A 269 1.69 1.56 11.80
N ILE A 270 1.22 2.65 12.42
CA ILE A 270 0.51 2.61 13.71
C ILE A 270 -0.78 1.82 13.55
N SER A 271 -1.54 2.15 12.51
CA SER A 271 -2.71 1.41 12.06
C SER A 271 -2.39 -0.07 11.90
N ALA A 272 -1.32 -0.42 11.19
CA ALA A 272 -0.89 -1.80 11.01
C ALA A 272 -0.60 -2.55 12.31
N LEU A 273 0.03 -1.90 13.28
CA LEU A 273 0.32 -2.48 14.59
C LEU A 273 -0.96 -2.73 15.41
N SER A 274 -1.86 -1.74 15.48
CA SER A 274 -3.16 -1.90 16.14
C SER A 274 -3.93 -3.06 15.52
N ASN A 275 -3.82 -3.16 14.21
CA ASN A 275 -4.47 -4.16 13.42
C ASN A 275 -3.94 -5.61 13.67
N LEU A 276 -2.64 -5.78 13.90
CA LEU A 276 -2.13 -7.09 14.32
C LEU A 276 -2.85 -7.61 15.58
N VAL A 277 -3.23 -6.72 16.51
CA VAL A 277 -4.03 -7.11 17.69
C VAL A 277 -5.40 -7.69 17.28
N SER A 278 -6.07 -7.12 16.28
CA SER A 278 -7.32 -7.67 15.77
C SER A 278 -7.13 -9.05 15.14
N LEU A 279 -6.06 -9.28 14.36
CA LEU A 279 -5.75 -10.61 13.82
C LEU A 279 -5.45 -11.63 14.94
N PHE A 280 -4.77 -11.20 16.00
CA PHE A 280 -4.54 -12.04 17.18
C PHE A 280 -5.88 -12.45 17.81
N LEU A 281 -6.74 -11.48 18.08
CA LEU A 281 -8.05 -11.70 18.67
C LEU A 281 -8.94 -12.58 17.79
N LEU A 282 -8.92 -12.38 16.48
CA LEU A 282 -9.66 -13.23 15.54
C LEU A 282 -9.17 -14.69 15.59
N GLY A 283 -7.85 -14.91 15.58
CA GLY A 283 -7.28 -16.25 15.73
C GLY A 283 -7.64 -16.89 17.08
N PHE A 284 -7.54 -16.10 18.15
CA PHE A 284 -7.91 -16.51 19.51
C PHE A 284 -9.38 -16.90 19.63
N SER A 285 -10.29 -16.03 19.18
CA SER A 285 -11.74 -16.28 19.19
C SER A 285 -12.12 -17.47 18.31
N SER A 286 -11.51 -17.60 17.13
CA SER A 286 -11.75 -18.76 16.26
C SER A 286 -11.31 -20.05 16.94
N SER A 287 -10.16 -20.06 17.62
CA SER A 287 -9.73 -21.22 18.41
C SER A 287 -10.74 -21.58 19.50
N LEU A 288 -11.17 -20.61 20.31
CA LEU A 288 -12.16 -20.86 21.36
C LEU A 288 -13.47 -21.43 20.80
N ILE A 289 -13.93 -20.89 19.68
CA ILE A 289 -15.19 -21.34 19.06
C ILE A 289 -15.04 -22.74 18.47
N THR A 290 -13.94 -23.04 17.79
CA THR A 290 -13.68 -24.41 17.29
C THR A 290 -13.62 -25.43 18.44
N GLN A 291 -13.06 -25.05 19.58
CA GLN A 291 -13.02 -25.89 20.79
C GLN A 291 -14.41 -26.05 21.41
N LEU A 292 -15.18 -24.97 21.58
CA LEU A 292 -16.56 -25.04 22.04
C LEU A 292 -17.41 -25.92 21.12
N LEU A 293 -17.27 -25.78 19.81
CA LEU A 293 -17.92 -26.64 18.83
C LEU A 293 -17.54 -28.12 19.01
N SER A 294 -16.25 -28.43 19.26
CA SER A 294 -15.82 -29.81 19.46
C SER A 294 -16.44 -30.45 20.71
N THR A 295 -16.55 -29.67 21.79
CA THR A 295 -17.14 -30.15 23.05
C THR A 295 -18.67 -30.24 22.95
N LEU A 296 -19.33 -29.33 22.26
CA LEU A 296 -20.77 -29.37 22.01
C LEU A 296 -21.16 -30.50 21.06
N ALA A 297 -20.40 -30.73 19.99
CA ALA A 297 -20.63 -31.82 19.05
C ALA A 297 -20.45 -33.20 19.68
N SER A 298 -19.60 -33.33 20.71
CA SER A 298 -19.46 -34.57 21.49
C SER A 298 -20.63 -34.86 22.44
N ARG A 299 -21.56 -33.91 22.64
CA ARG A 299 -22.75 -34.07 23.49
C ARG A 299 -23.98 -34.18 22.59
N ASP A 300 -24.79 -35.21 22.79
CA ASP A 300 -26.08 -35.45 22.08
C ASP A 300 -27.13 -34.31 22.22
N MET A 301 -26.80 -33.20 22.89
CA MET A 301 -27.69 -32.04 23.11
C MET A 301 -28.07 -31.28 21.84
N LEU A 302 -27.27 -31.32 20.78
CA LEU A 302 -27.59 -30.64 19.51
C LEU A 302 -28.43 -31.52 18.59
N ALA A 303 -28.20 -32.84 18.63
CA ALA A 303 -29.02 -33.81 17.92
C ALA A 303 -30.47 -33.83 18.46
N SER A 304 -30.66 -33.62 19.77
CA SER A 304 -31.99 -33.53 20.38
C SER A 304 -32.77 -32.25 20.00
N LEU A 305 -32.09 -31.23 19.47
CA LEU A 305 -32.70 -30.01 18.90
C LEU A 305 -32.95 -30.11 17.38
N GLY A 306 -32.69 -31.28 16.77
CA GLY A 306 -32.86 -31.50 15.32
C GLY A 306 -31.79 -30.83 14.44
N ILE A 307 -30.69 -30.35 15.03
CA ILE A 307 -29.61 -29.70 14.31
C ILE A 307 -28.57 -30.75 13.94
N ILE A 308 -28.58 -31.19 12.68
CA ILE A 308 -27.53 -32.05 12.13
C ILE A 308 -26.36 -31.16 11.72
N ILE A 309 -25.29 -31.19 12.50
CA ILE A 309 -24.06 -30.44 12.25
C ILE A 309 -23.01 -31.41 11.73
N ASP A 310 -22.38 -31.09 10.59
CA ASP A 310 -21.08 -31.66 10.23
C ASP A 310 -19.97 -30.74 10.78
N PRO A 311 -19.31 -31.09 11.90
CA PRO A 311 -18.31 -30.23 12.53
C PRO A 311 -17.12 -29.99 11.61
N ALA A 312 -16.76 -30.98 10.77
CA ALA A 312 -15.62 -30.88 9.85
C ALA A 312 -15.84 -29.78 8.80
N GLN A 313 -17.08 -29.64 8.33
CA GLN A 313 -17.45 -28.57 7.39
C GLN A 313 -17.34 -27.19 8.05
N LEU A 314 -17.85 -27.04 9.29
CA LEU A 314 -17.76 -25.77 10.03
C LEU A 314 -16.30 -25.36 10.28
N TYR A 315 -15.45 -26.29 10.71
CA TYR A 315 -14.03 -26.02 10.93
C TYR A 315 -13.34 -25.56 9.66
N THR A 316 -13.61 -26.21 8.53
CA THR A 316 -13.01 -25.84 7.26
C THR A 316 -13.34 -24.39 6.85
N TRP A 317 -14.59 -23.94 7.06
CA TRP A 317 -14.98 -22.57 6.73
C TRP A 317 -14.38 -21.53 7.68
N ILE A 318 -14.28 -21.84 8.98
CA ILE A 318 -13.59 -20.99 9.97
C ILE A 318 -12.11 -20.84 9.60
N GLU A 319 -11.44 -21.94 9.26
CA GLU A 319 -10.03 -21.94 8.88
C GLU A 319 -9.78 -21.22 7.55
N LEU A 320 -10.63 -21.43 6.54
CA LEU A 320 -10.56 -20.69 5.28
C LEU A 320 -10.77 -19.20 5.48
N TYR A 321 -11.72 -18.82 6.34
CA TYR A 321 -11.93 -17.42 6.69
C TYR A 321 -10.71 -16.81 7.37
N LEU A 322 -10.07 -17.52 8.30
CA LEU A 322 -8.83 -17.05 8.94
C LEU A 322 -7.70 -16.82 7.93
N ILE A 323 -7.45 -17.77 7.02
CA ILE A 323 -6.44 -17.63 5.97
C ILE A 323 -6.74 -16.39 5.12
N TYR A 324 -7.98 -16.28 4.67
CA TYR A 324 -8.45 -15.16 3.88
C TYR A 324 -8.28 -13.82 4.61
N ALA A 325 -8.73 -13.77 5.86
CA ALA A 325 -8.65 -12.60 6.72
C ALA A 325 -7.19 -12.16 6.84
N SER A 326 -6.25 -13.07 7.16
CA SER A 326 -4.82 -12.75 7.22
C SER A 326 -4.32 -12.13 5.91
N ILE A 327 -4.67 -12.69 4.75
CA ILE A 327 -4.23 -12.20 3.43
C ILE A 327 -4.80 -10.80 3.13
N VAL A 328 -6.12 -10.63 3.26
CA VAL A 328 -6.80 -9.37 2.96
C VAL A 328 -6.34 -8.26 3.90
N TYR A 329 -6.09 -8.63 5.15
CA TYR A 329 -5.52 -7.72 6.11
C TYR A 329 -4.17 -7.19 5.66
N THR A 330 -3.27 -8.09 5.30
CA THR A 330 -1.96 -7.73 4.82
C THR A 330 -2.03 -6.82 3.58
N PHE A 331 -2.96 -7.06 2.66
CA PHE A 331 -3.19 -6.18 1.51
C PHE A 331 -3.69 -4.79 1.93
N GLY A 332 -4.65 -4.71 2.87
CA GLY A 332 -5.17 -3.45 3.40
C GLY A 332 -4.08 -2.64 4.09
N LEU A 333 -3.23 -3.31 4.87
CA LEU A 333 -2.07 -2.69 5.53
C LEU A 333 -1.07 -2.13 4.52
N ALA A 334 -0.74 -2.88 3.48
CA ALA A 334 0.16 -2.42 2.43
C ALA A 334 -0.39 -1.21 1.66
N LEU A 335 -1.69 -1.19 1.39
CA LEU A 335 -2.37 -0.04 0.78
C LEU A 335 -2.30 1.19 1.67
N LEU A 336 -2.55 1.05 2.97
CA LEU A 336 -2.52 2.16 3.93
C LEU A 336 -1.11 2.70 4.16
N SER A 337 -0.13 1.81 4.33
CA SER A 337 1.23 2.21 4.65
C SER A 337 2.03 2.70 3.43
N LEU A 338 1.81 2.09 2.26
CA LEU A 338 2.70 2.26 1.09
C LEU A 338 1.94 2.61 -0.21
N GLY A 339 0.60 2.69 -0.18
CA GLY A 339 -0.22 3.11 -1.32
C GLY A 339 -0.36 2.06 -2.43
N SER A 340 0.15 0.85 -2.23
CA SER A 340 0.06 -0.22 -3.21
C SER A 340 -0.07 -1.59 -2.54
N PRO A 341 -1.00 -2.45 -3.00
CA PRO A 341 -1.17 -3.79 -2.45
C PRO A 341 0.02 -4.70 -2.77
N SER A 342 0.88 -4.32 -3.73
CA SER A 342 2.09 -5.08 -4.07
C SER A 342 3.11 -5.18 -2.93
N PHE A 343 2.98 -4.34 -1.90
CA PHE A 343 3.87 -4.36 -0.73
C PHE A 343 3.37 -5.26 0.39
N TYR A 344 2.27 -6.00 0.19
CA TYR A 344 1.73 -6.91 1.20
C TYR A 344 2.73 -7.94 1.76
N PRO A 345 3.73 -8.47 1.01
CA PRO A 345 4.66 -9.44 1.62
C PRO A 345 5.47 -8.86 2.77
N LEU A 346 5.59 -7.53 2.87
CA LEU A 346 6.23 -6.88 4.01
C LEU A 346 5.52 -7.23 5.32
N TRP A 347 4.19 -7.21 5.30
CA TRP A 347 3.34 -7.39 6.48
C TRP A 347 2.92 -8.86 6.69
N LEU A 348 3.04 -9.70 5.66
CA LEU A 348 2.49 -11.05 5.66
C LEU A 348 3.09 -11.95 6.75
N PRO A 349 4.43 -12.02 6.97
CA PRO A 349 4.99 -12.84 8.04
C PRO A 349 4.46 -12.44 9.43
N LEU A 350 4.33 -11.14 9.66
CA LEU A 350 3.80 -10.61 10.92
C LEU A 350 2.33 -11.00 11.09
N SER A 351 1.50 -10.81 10.06
CA SER A 351 0.09 -11.21 10.09
C SER A 351 -0.06 -12.71 10.40
N ILE A 352 0.74 -13.57 9.76
CA ILE A 352 0.72 -15.03 10.01
C ILE A 352 1.14 -15.36 11.43
N LEU A 353 2.27 -14.82 11.90
CA LEU A 353 2.77 -15.03 13.26
C LEU A 353 1.74 -14.63 14.30
N THR A 354 1.08 -13.49 14.09
CA THR A 354 0.07 -12.98 15.01
C THR A 354 -1.20 -13.85 15.01
N THR A 355 -1.67 -14.30 13.85
CA THR A 355 -2.78 -15.27 13.75
C THR A 355 -2.42 -16.59 14.43
N LEU A 356 -1.22 -17.13 14.20
CA LEU A 356 -0.71 -18.34 14.86
C LEU A 356 -0.64 -18.18 16.38
N ALA A 357 -0.12 -17.05 16.85
CA ALA A 357 -0.05 -16.76 18.29
C ALA A 357 -1.45 -16.71 18.92
N GLY A 358 -2.42 -16.10 18.24
CA GLY A 358 -3.83 -16.10 18.65
C GLY A 358 -4.40 -17.51 18.76
N LEU A 359 -4.22 -18.33 17.72
CA LEU A 359 -4.68 -19.73 17.69
C LEU A 359 -4.09 -20.54 18.86
N ILE A 360 -2.76 -20.50 19.04
CA ILE A 360 -2.08 -21.25 20.10
C ILE A 360 -2.53 -20.78 21.49
N SER A 361 -2.70 -19.48 21.68
CA SER A 361 -3.11 -18.91 22.97
C SER A 361 -4.55 -19.31 23.32
N GLY A 362 -5.44 -19.32 22.32
CA GLY A 362 -6.81 -19.80 22.49
C GLY A 362 -6.84 -21.26 22.90
N LYS A 363 -6.02 -22.10 22.26
CA LYS A 363 -5.95 -23.54 22.59
C LYS A 363 -5.53 -23.79 24.03
N LYS A 364 -4.48 -23.09 24.49
CA LYS A 364 -3.92 -23.22 25.84
C LYS A 364 -4.87 -22.77 26.95
N LEU A 365 -5.73 -21.78 26.70
CA LEU A 365 -6.62 -21.21 27.73
C LEU A 365 -7.56 -22.27 28.33
N LEU A 366 -8.06 -23.19 27.49
CA LEU A 366 -8.99 -24.24 27.90
C LEU A 366 -8.29 -25.55 28.30
N GLY A 367 -6.96 -25.54 28.47
CA GLY A 367 -6.19 -26.67 29.00
C GLY A 367 -5.88 -27.79 28.00
N TRP A 368 -5.77 -27.46 26.71
CA TRP A 368 -5.42 -28.40 25.63
C TRP A 368 -4.02 -28.15 25.07
#